data_AF-A0AA35SAN5-F1
#
_entry.id   AF-A0AA35SAN5-F1
#
_cell.length_a   1.000
_cell.length_b   1.000
_cell.length_c   1.000
_cell.angle_alpha   90.00
_cell.angle_beta   90.00
_cell.angle_gamma   90.00
#
_symmetry.space_group_name_H-M   'P 1'
#
loop_
_entity.id
_entity.type
_entity.pdbx_description
1 polymer ?
#
loop_
_entity_poly.entity_id
_entity_poly.type
_entity_poly.pdbx_seq_one_letter_code
_entity_poly.pdbx_strand_id
1 'polypeptide(L)'
;MESSGGPEEQGRKGVVFSIMRYLQDQIKSGQHSSDSVESLEVALDCIGQVYHLDLASQEDTATYSIEKSLEEIFSTAAPSVPSSSAKRQAEAFKTQGNVHIKNGEVDKAVECYSKAIELDPTNATYFCNRAAGLIKQQKLDEALEDCRKSLVLNPDYARAHGRMGYVYSTQGQYAEAKKSFTEATRLDPENASYKENLTAVEQQLGPQPQGGQQGAPPPSSSSGSGGGGGGMPGLGGMNIGSIISNPRFMNMASTLMSQPGFQQLAGGMMQNMAGGNRGPEGMMPQVMQMAQEMQQNNPELFQNLQQQAQGLQQQNQQNPSQPQ
;
A
#
# COMPACT_ATOMS: atom_id res chain seq x y z
N MET A 1 14.79 -23.06 -38.22
CA MET A 1 14.74 -22.74 -36.77
C MET A 1 13.27 -22.62 -36.43
N GLU A 2 12.60 -23.75 -36.26
CA GLU A 2 11.21 -23.78 -35.79
C GLU A 2 11.28 -23.80 -34.27
N SER A 3 10.96 -22.66 -33.66
CA SER A 3 10.72 -22.57 -32.24
C SER A 3 9.41 -23.30 -31.95
N SER A 4 9.50 -24.56 -31.51
CA SER A 4 8.35 -25.29 -30.98
C SER A 4 7.78 -24.51 -29.81
N GLY A 5 6.65 -23.82 -30.05
CA GLY A 5 5.96 -23.01 -29.05
C GLY A 5 5.66 -23.81 -27.79
N GLY A 6 6.08 -23.29 -26.64
CA GLY A 6 5.86 -23.94 -25.36
C GLY A 6 4.37 -24.06 -24.98
N PRO A 7 4.04 -24.76 -23.88
CA PRO A 7 2.66 -24.94 -23.40
C PRO A 7 1.88 -23.62 -23.22
N GLU A 8 2.58 -22.51 -22.94
CA GLU A 8 1.98 -21.17 -22.87
C GLU A 8 1.49 -20.65 -24.24
N GLU A 9 2.21 -20.93 -25.31
CA GLU A 9 1.83 -20.51 -26.67
C GLU A 9 0.62 -21.32 -27.17
N GLN A 10 0.62 -22.61 -26.87
CA GLN A 10 -0.51 -23.49 -27.15
C GLN A 10 -1.78 -23.04 -26.41
N GLY A 11 -1.65 -22.66 -25.13
CA GLY A 11 -2.75 -22.10 -24.35
C GLY A 11 -3.30 -20.80 -24.94
N ARG A 12 -2.42 -19.87 -25.36
CA ARG A 12 -2.85 -18.62 -26.03
C ARG A 12 -3.60 -18.90 -27.33
N LYS A 13 -3.09 -19.79 -28.18
CA LYS A 13 -3.74 -20.17 -29.44
C LYS A 13 -5.09 -20.87 -29.20
N GLY A 14 -5.22 -21.68 -28.16
CA GLY A 14 -6.49 -22.30 -27.74
C GLY A 14 -7.58 -21.28 -27.41
N VAL A 15 -7.25 -20.21 -26.68
CA VAL A 15 -8.20 -19.13 -26.38
C VAL A 15 -8.64 -18.42 -27.66
N VAL A 16 -7.70 -18.06 -28.52
CA VAL A 16 -7.99 -17.37 -29.80
C VAL A 16 -8.85 -18.24 -30.71
N PHE A 17 -8.52 -19.54 -30.83
CA PHE A 17 -9.30 -20.49 -31.61
C PHE A 17 -10.74 -20.61 -31.12
N SER A 18 -10.94 -20.58 -29.80
CA SER A 18 -12.28 -20.60 -29.18
C SER A 18 -13.10 -19.35 -29.51
N ILE A 19 -12.46 -18.18 -29.54
CA ILE A 19 -13.09 -16.91 -29.95
C ILE A 19 -13.46 -16.97 -31.44
N MET A 20 -12.54 -17.41 -32.30
CA MET A 20 -12.81 -17.55 -33.73
C MET A 20 -13.99 -18.50 -33.98
N ARG A 21 -14.03 -19.66 -33.31
CA ARG A 21 -15.14 -20.60 -33.43
C ARG A 21 -16.47 -19.99 -32.99
N TYR A 22 -16.48 -19.24 -31.89
CA TYR A 22 -17.65 -18.52 -31.43
C TYR A 22 -18.16 -17.52 -32.48
N LEU A 23 -17.28 -16.68 -33.04
CA LEU A 23 -17.66 -15.73 -34.09
C LEU A 23 -18.20 -16.43 -35.34
N GLN A 24 -17.61 -17.57 -35.71
CA GLN A 24 -18.10 -18.39 -36.83
C GLN A 24 -19.50 -18.97 -36.54
N ASP A 25 -19.77 -19.42 -35.32
CA ASP A 25 -21.10 -19.88 -34.91
C ASP A 25 -22.12 -18.73 -34.90
N GLN A 26 -21.71 -17.51 -34.53
CA GLN A 26 -22.54 -16.30 -34.63
C GLN A 26 -22.90 -15.97 -36.08
N ILE A 27 -21.95 -16.07 -37.02
CA ILE A 27 -22.24 -15.91 -38.46
C ILE A 27 -23.27 -16.96 -38.93
N LYS A 28 -23.06 -18.23 -38.57
CA LYS A 28 -23.95 -19.34 -38.95
C LYS A 28 -25.35 -19.23 -38.32
N SER A 29 -25.48 -18.59 -37.15
CA SER A 29 -26.74 -18.43 -36.45
C SER A 29 -27.78 -17.59 -37.21
N GLY A 30 -27.33 -16.76 -38.17
CA GLY A 30 -28.19 -15.88 -38.97
C GLY A 30 -28.86 -14.75 -38.18
N GLN A 31 -28.38 -14.46 -36.97
CA GLN A 31 -28.96 -13.41 -36.09
C GLN A 31 -28.45 -11.99 -36.39
N HIS A 32 -27.45 -11.86 -37.26
CA HIS A 32 -26.78 -10.60 -37.57
C HIS A 32 -27.16 -10.09 -38.97
N SER A 33 -27.09 -8.77 -39.19
CA SER A 33 -27.32 -8.18 -40.52
C SER A 33 -26.21 -8.56 -41.50
N SER A 34 -26.48 -8.45 -42.82
CA SER A 34 -25.49 -8.74 -43.87
C SER A 34 -24.17 -7.99 -43.65
N ASP A 35 -24.23 -6.68 -43.41
CA ASP A 35 -23.06 -5.84 -43.14
C ASP A 35 -22.27 -6.30 -41.91
N SER A 36 -22.98 -6.79 -40.88
CA SER A 36 -22.36 -7.31 -39.66
C SER A 36 -21.68 -8.66 -39.90
N VAL A 37 -22.28 -9.51 -40.74
CA VAL A 37 -21.69 -10.79 -41.14
C VAL A 37 -20.40 -10.57 -41.91
N GLU A 38 -20.38 -9.68 -42.90
CA GLU A 38 -19.16 -9.33 -43.64
C GLU A 38 -18.06 -8.80 -42.71
N SER A 39 -18.44 -7.95 -41.74
CA SER A 39 -17.50 -7.43 -40.74
C SER A 39 -16.92 -8.53 -39.85
N LEU A 40 -17.73 -9.53 -39.48
CA LEU A 40 -17.29 -10.68 -38.69
C LEU A 40 -16.38 -11.63 -39.48
N GLU A 41 -16.66 -11.84 -40.76
CA GLU A 41 -15.81 -12.63 -41.66
C GLU A 41 -14.42 -12.00 -41.81
N VAL A 42 -14.36 -10.67 -42.03
CA VAL A 42 -13.08 -9.95 -42.08
C VAL A 42 -12.31 -10.06 -40.76
N ALA A 43 -13.02 -9.96 -39.63
CA ALA A 43 -12.40 -10.13 -38.31
C ALA A 43 -11.82 -11.54 -38.12
N LEU A 44 -12.54 -12.58 -38.56
CA LEU A 44 -12.05 -13.96 -38.52
C LEU A 44 -10.78 -14.14 -39.34
N ASP A 45 -10.75 -13.62 -40.56
CA ASP A 45 -9.59 -13.71 -41.44
C ASP A 45 -8.37 -13.00 -40.83
N CYS A 46 -8.58 -11.80 -40.30
CA CYS A 46 -7.52 -11.05 -39.62
C CYS A 46 -6.96 -11.80 -38.40
N ILE A 47 -7.83 -12.35 -37.55
CA ILE A 47 -7.40 -13.10 -36.37
C ILE A 47 -6.67 -14.38 -36.78
N GLY A 48 -7.20 -15.12 -37.75
CA GLY A 48 -6.58 -16.35 -38.27
C GLY A 48 -5.18 -16.10 -38.85
N GLN A 49 -5.00 -15.01 -39.60
CA GLN A 49 -3.70 -14.64 -40.15
C GLN A 49 -2.68 -14.26 -39.08
N VAL A 50 -3.08 -13.48 -38.07
CA VAL A 50 -2.18 -13.02 -36.99
C VAL A 50 -1.68 -14.17 -36.13
N TYR A 51 -2.54 -15.16 -35.88
CA TYR A 51 -2.22 -16.28 -34.98
C TYR A 51 -1.82 -17.57 -35.70
N HIS A 52 -1.84 -17.56 -37.04
CA HIS A 52 -1.64 -18.74 -37.89
C HIS A 52 -2.58 -19.87 -37.49
N LEU A 53 -3.89 -19.58 -37.52
CA LEU A 53 -4.97 -20.49 -37.17
C LEU A 53 -6.00 -20.56 -38.28
N ASP A 54 -6.43 -21.78 -38.61
CA ASP A 54 -7.48 -22.05 -39.58
C ASP A 54 -8.59 -22.92 -38.96
N LEU A 55 -9.82 -22.40 -38.95
CA LEU A 55 -10.99 -23.14 -38.46
C LEU A 55 -11.35 -24.35 -39.33
N ALA A 56 -10.91 -24.40 -40.59
CA ALA A 56 -11.09 -25.54 -41.48
C ALA A 56 -9.99 -26.62 -41.31
N SER A 57 -8.89 -26.29 -40.64
CA SER A 57 -7.78 -27.22 -40.40
C SER A 57 -8.15 -28.27 -39.36
N GLN A 58 -8.05 -29.54 -39.74
CA GLN A 58 -8.25 -30.66 -38.82
C GLN A 58 -7.16 -30.72 -37.73
N GLU A 59 -5.96 -30.25 -38.04
CA GLU A 59 -4.83 -30.20 -37.10
C GLU A 59 -5.06 -29.13 -36.02
N ASP A 60 -5.48 -27.93 -36.42
CA ASP A 60 -5.79 -26.85 -35.48
C ASP A 60 -7.01 -27.21 -34.63
N THR A 61 -8.01 -27.84 -35.25
CA THR A 61 -9.19 -28.33 -34.53
C THR A 61 -8.81 -29.37 -33.47
N ALA A 62 -7.95 -30.33 -33.79
CA ALA A 62 -7.52 -31.35 -32.83
C ALA A 62 -6.63 -30.77 -31.71
N THR A 63 -5.84 -29.74 -32.01
CA THR A 63 -4.84 -29.18 -31.10
C THR A 63 -5.40 -28.11 -30.16
N TYR A 64 -6.36 -27.30 -30.64
CA TYR A 64 -6.82 -26.08 -29.96
C TYR A 64 -8.29 -26.11 -29.57
N SER A 65 -9.08 -27.11 -29.97
CA SER A 65 -10.46 -27.25 -29.51
C SER A 65 -10.51 -27.54 -28.01
N ILE A 66 -11.40 -26.84 -27.33
CA ILE A 66 -11.73 -27.05 -25.93
C ILE A 66 -13.09 -27.73 -25.79
N GLU A 67 -13.27 -28.52 -24.72
CA GLU A 67 -14.49 -29.32 -24.51
C GLU A 67 -15.74 -28.47 -24.29
N LYS A 68 -15.60 -27.30 -23.65
CA LYS A 68 -16.70 -26.39 -23.34
C LYS A 68 -16.71 -25.22 -24.30
N SER A 69 -17.89 -24.80 -24.75
CA SER A 69 -18.01 -23.61 -25.58
C SER A 69 -17.65 -22.34 -24.79
N LEU A 70 -17.29 -21.27 -25.50
CA LEU A 70 -17.01 -19.99 -24.85
C LEU A 70 -18.23 -19.49 -24.05
N GLU A 71 -19.44 -19.69 -24.57
CA GLU A 71 -20.69 -19.37 -23.88
C GLU A 71 -20.89 -20.21 -22.61
N GLU A 72 -20.60 -21.52 -22.65
CA GLU A 72 -20.66 -22.39 -21.48
C GLU A 72 -19.65 -21.97 -20.41
N ILE A 73 -18.44 -21.60 -20.84
CA ILE A 73 -17.40 -21.12 -19.94
C ILE A 73 -17.84 -19.82 -19.25
N PHE A 74 -18.35 -18.85 -20.00
CA PHE A 74 -18.77 -17.58 -19.41
C PHE A 74 -20.07 -17.68 -18.61
N SER A 75 -21.02 -18.51 -19.02
CA SER A 75 -22.26 -18.73 -18.27
C SER A 75 -22.03 -19.49 -16.96
N THR A 76 -21.05 -20.39 -16.92
CA THR A 76 -20.62 -21.06 -15.68
C THR A 76 -19.67 -20.21 -14.83
N ALA A 77 -18.94 -19.28 -15.45
CA ALA A 77 -18.05 -18.34 -14.75
C ALA A 77 -18.77 -17.10 -14.21
N ALA A 78 -19.90 -16.70 -14.78
CA ALA A 78 -20.69 -15.60 -14.28
C ALA A 78 -21.27 -15.99 -12.90
N PRO A 79 -20.96 -15.25 -11.82
CA PRO A 79 -21.54 -15.54 -10.51
C PRO A 79 -23.06 -15.38 -10.65
N SER A 80 -23.80 -16.47 -10.47
CA SER A 80 -25.25 -16.43 -10.47
C SER A 80 -25.70 -15.50 -9.35
N VAL A 81 -26.54 -14.51 -9.67
CA VAL A 81 -27.06 -13.58 -8.67
C VAL A 81 -27.85 -14.39 -7.64
N PRO A 82 -27.44 -14.41 -6.36
CA PRO A 82 -28.07 -15.29 -5.37
C PRO A 82 -29.54 -14.93 -5.17
N SER A 83 -30.41 -15.93 -5.18
CA SER A 83 -31.84 -15.74 -4.96
C SER A 83 -32.13 -15.21 -3.56
N SER A 84 -33.29 -14.58 -3.36
CA SER A 84 -33.69 -14.05 -2.04
C SER A 84 -33.81 -15.15 -0.97
N SER A 85 -34.14 -16.38 -1.37
CA SER A 85 -34.12 -17.55 -0.48
C SER A 85 -32.69 -17.96 -0.13
N ALA A 86 -31.77 -18.02 -1.11
CA ALA A 86 -30.36 -18.35 -0.89
C ALA A 86 -29.69 -17.34 0.06
N LYS A 87 -29.91 -16.04 -0.15
CA LYS A 87 -29.42 -14.98 0.75
C LYS A 87 -29.90 -15.15 2.19
N ARG A 88 -31.18 -15.49 2.39
CA ARG A 88 -31.72 -15.75 3.74
C ARG A 88 -31.09 -16.98 4.39
N GLN A 89 -30.86 -18.04 3.63
CA GLN A 89 -30.19 -19.23 4.14
C GLN A 89 -28.72 -18.95 4.47
N ALA A 90 -28.01 -18.19 3.63
CA ALA A 90 -26.64 -17.76 3.89
C ALA A 90 -26.53 -16.94 5.18
N GLU A 91 -27.46 -16.00 5.41
CA GLU A 91 -27.54 -15.22 6.65
C GLU A 91 -27.79 -16.10 7.89
N ALA A 92 -28.61 -17.15 7.76
CA ALA A 92 -28.84 -18.12 8.83
C ALA A 92 -27.55 -18.89 9.17
N PHE A 93 -26.83 -19.39 8.16
CA PHE A 93 -25.54 -20.04 8.36
C PHE A 93 -24.49 -19.11 8.96
N LYS A 94 -24.40 -17.85 8.52
CA LYS A 94 -23.52 -16.84 9.16
C LYS A 94 -23.86 -16.67 10.64
N THR A 95 -25.15 -16.60 10.98
CA THR A 95 -25.59 -16.43 12.37
C THR A 95 -25.23 -17.67 13.21
N GLN A 96 -25.42 -18.87 12.68
CA GLN A 96 -24.99 -20.11 13.32
C GLN A 96 -23.46 -20.17 13.50
N GLY A 97 -22.69 -19.77 12.49
CA GLY A 97 -21.23 -19.67 12.58
C GLY A 97 -20.78 -18.70 13.68
N ASN A 98 -21.47 -17.56 13.84
CA ASN A 98 -21.19 -16.62 14.93
C ASN A 98 -21.43 -17.24 16.31
N VAL A 99 -22.46 -18.10 16.45
CA VAL A 99 -22.72 -18.83 17.70
C VAL A 99 -21.60 -19.83 17.97
N HIS A 100 -21.18 -20.62 16.98
CA HIS A 100 -20.05 -21.54 17.12
C HIS A 100 -18.75 -20.82 17.50
N ILE A 101 -18.45 -19.65 16.92
CA ILE A 101 -17.28 -18.83 17.34
C ILE A 101 -17.35 -18.45 18.82
N LYS A 102 -18.54 -18.05 19.32
CA LYS A 102 -18.73 -17.68 20.73
C LYS A 102 -18.53 -18.89 21.65
N ASN A 103 -18.92 -20.08 21.20
CA ASN A 103 -18.74 -21.32 21.95
C ASN A 103 -17.31 -21.90 21.84
N GLY A 104 -16.41 -21.27 21.08
CA GLY A 104 -15.06 -21.78 20.84
C GLY A 104 -14.98 -22.92 19.82
N GLU A 105 -16.10 -23.29 19.19
CA GLU A 105 -16.18 -24.36 18.18
C GLU A 105 -15.76 -23.83 16.80
N VAL A 106 -14.48 -23.52 16.65
CA VAL A 106 -13.95 -22.80 15.47
C VAL A 106 -14.18 -23.57 14.16
N ASP A 107 -13.99 -24.89 14.16
CA ASP A 107 -14.16 -25.72 12.94
C ASP A 107 -15.60 -25.66 12.40
N LYS A 108 -16.58 -25.81 13.30
CA LYS A 108 -18.01 -25.70 12.95
C LYS A 108 -18.36 -24.31 12.44
N ALA A 109 -17.74 -23.28 12.99
CA ALA A 109 -17.95 -21.92 12.52
C ALA A 109 -17.44 -21.72 11.08
N VAL A 110 -16.23 -22.19 10.78
CA VAL A 110 -15.66 -22.13 9.42
C VAL A 110 -16.55 -22.88 8.43
N GLU A 111 -17.05 -24.06 8.79
CA GLU A 111 -18.00 -24.81 7.96
C GLU A 111 -19.28 -24.01 7.69
N CYS A 112 -19.86 -23.38 8.71
CA CYS A 112 -21.05 -22.54 8.55
C CYS A 112 -20.79 -21.35 7.63
N TYR A 113 -19.65 -20.66 7.77
CA TYR A 113 -19.34 -19.54 6.88
C TYR A 113 -19.07 -19.99 5.44
N SER A 114 -18.47 -21.17 5.24
CA SER A 114 -18.30 -21.75 3.90
C SER A 114 -19.64 -22.02 3.23
N LYS A 115 -20.61 -22.61 3.96
CA LYS A 115 -21.98 -22.80 3.45
C LYS A 115 -22.66 -21.46 3.12
N ALA A 116 -22.43 -20.42 3.92
CA ALA A 116 -22.94 -19.09 3.62
C ALA A 116 -22.35 -18.51 2.32
N ILE A 117 -21.04 -18.70 2.10
CA ILE A 117 -20.34 -18.26 0.88
C ILE A 117 -20.81 -19.04 -0.36
N GLU A 118 -21.02 -20.35 -0.24
CA GLU A 118 -21.54 -21.19 -1.34
C GLU A 118 -22.93 -20.74 -1.79
N LEU A 119 -23.78 -20.33 -0.85
CA LEU A 119 -25.14 -19.86 -1.14
C LEU A 119 -25.19 -18.41 -1.64
N ASP A 120 -24.34 -17.54 -1.09
CA ASP A 120 -24.23 -16.14 -1.47
C ASP A 120 -22.77 -15.67 -1.40
N PRO A 121 -22.03 -15.74 -2.52
CA PRO A 121 -20.64 -15.29 -2.59
C PRO A 121 -20.51 -13.77 -2.71
N THR A 122 -21.61 -13.01 -2.65
CA THR A 122 -21.61 -11.55 -2.87
C THR A 122 -21.53 -10.74 -1.59
N ASN A 123 -21.56 -11.39 -0.41
CA ASN A 123 -21.52 -10.71 0.88
C ASN A 123 -20.12 -10.75 1.51
N ALA A 124 -19.47 -9.58 1.58
CA ALA A 124 -18.15 -9.39 2.17
C ALA A 124 -18.03 -9.93 3.61
N THR A 125 -19.13 -9.90 4.38
CA THR A 125 -19.15 -10.30 5.80
C THR A 125 -18.80 -11.78 5.97
N TYR A 126 -19.24 -12.65 5.07
CA TYR A 126 -19.04 -14.10 5.22
C TYR A 126 -17.56 -14.46 5.11
N PHE A 127 -16.87 -13.91 4.11
CA PHE A 127 -15.43 -14.07 3.95
C PHE A 127 -14.65 -13.52 5.16
N CYS A 128 -14.96 -12.29 5.61
CA CYS A 128 -14.29 -11.71 6.78
C CYS A 128 -14.53 -12.53 8.07
N ASN A 129 -15.73 -13.11 8.24
CA ASN A 129 -16.01 -13.96 9.38
C ASN A 129 -15.32 -15.33 9.27
N ARG A 130 -15.22 -15.90 8.07
CA ARG A 130 -14.45 -17.14 7.86
C ARG A 130 -12.96 -16.92 8.06
N ALA A 131 -12.40 -15.80 7.57
CA ALA A 131 -11.03 -15.38 7.87
C ALA A 131 -10.76 -15.32 9.38
N ALA A 132 -11.75 -14.88 10.19
CA ALA A 132 -11.64 -14.94 11.64
C ALA A 132 -11.40 -16.34 12.20
N GLY A 133 -12.16 -17.32 11.69
CA GLY A 133 -12.04 -18.72 12.09
C GLY A 133 -10.72 -19.32 11.61
N LEU A 134 -10.34 -19.05 10.37
CA LEU A 134 -9.09 -19.51 9.76
C LEU A 134 -7.85 -18.98 10.52
N ILE A 135 -7.87 -17.71 10.94
CA ILE A 135 -6.82 -17.14 11.81
C ILE A 135 -6.72 -17.94 13.12
N LYS A 136 -7.84 -18.27 13.76
CA LYS A 136 -7.84 -19.08 14.99
C LYS A 136 -7.33 -20.50 14.76
N GLN A 137 -7.48 -21.04 13.55
CA GLN A 137 -6.93 -22.33 13.12
C GLN A 137 -5.46 -22.24 12.66
N GLN A 138 -4.82 -21.06 12.71
CA GLN A 138 -3.47 -20.82 12.17
C GLN A 138 -3.36 -21.03 10.64
N LYS A 139 -4.49 -21.00 9.93
CA LYS A 139 -4.56 -21.08 8.45
C LYS A 139 -4.46 -19.68 7.85
N LEU A 140 -3.29 -19.07 7.99
CA LEU A 140 -3.06 -17.65 7.71
C LEU A 140 -3.21 -17.29 6.23
N ASP A 141 -2.73 -18.12 5.31
CA ASP A 141 -2.82 -17.84 3.87
C ASP A 141 -4.26 -17.90 3.36
N GLU A 142 -5.03 -18.92 3.78
CA GLU A 142 -6.47 -19.03 3.48
C GLU A 142 -7.24 -17.82 4.05
N ALA A 143 -6.90 -17.38 5.27
CA ALA A 143 -7.52 -16.20 5.87
C ALA A 143 -7.21 -14.91 5.10
N LEU A 144 -5.99 -14.78 4.57
CA LEU A 144 -5.58 -13.62 3.79
C LEU A 144 -6.33 -13.56 2.45
N GLU A 145 -6.51 -14.71 1.79
CA GLU A 145 -7.33 -14.82 0.59
C GLU A 145 -8.78 -14.39 0.86
N ASP A 146 -9.37 -14.86 1.95
CA ASP A 146 -10.72 -14.47 2.36
C ASP A 146 -10.83 -12.97 2.67
N CYS A 147 -9.83 -12.39 3.34
CA CYS A 147 -9.84 -10.95 3.56
C CYS A 147 -9.76 -10.16 2.24
N ARG A 148 -8.95 -10.61 1.28
CA ARG A 148 -8.88 -9.98 -0.05
C ARG A 148 -10.21 -10.09 -0.79
N LYS A 149 -10.86 -11.26 -0.80
CA LYS A 149 -12.20 -11.44 -1.37
C LYS A 149 -13.23 -10.54 -0.70
N SER A 150 -13.18 -10.43 0.62
CA SER A 150 -14.03 -9.51 1.38
C SER A 150 -13.86 -8.06 0.93
N LEU A 151 -12.63 -7.60 0.72
CA LEU A 151 -12.32 -6.24 0.27
C LEU A 151 -12.62 -5.99 -1.22
N VAL A 152 -12.59 -7.01 -2.07
CA VAL A 152 -13.10 -6.90 -3.45
C VAL A 152 -14.60 -6.59 -3.44
N LEU A 153 -15.35 -7.20 -2.52
CA LEU A 153 -16.79 -6.99 -2.37
C LEU A 153 -17.14 -5.70 -1.63
N ASN A 154 -16.35 -5.33 -0.61
CA ASN A 154 -16.50 -4.10 0.15
C ASN A 154 -15.12 -3.51 0.52
N PRO A 155 -14.59 -2.57 -0.27
CA PRO A 155 -13.26 -1.98 -0.05
C PRO A 155 -13.11 -1.25 1.30
N ASP A 156 -14.21 -0.71 1.82
CA ASP A 156 -14.25 0.07 3.06
C ASP A 156 -14.51 -0.80 4.31
N TYR A 157 -14.35 -2.12 4.21
CA TYR A 157 -14.62 -3.00 5.33
C TYR A 157 -13.46 -3.04 6.33
N ALA A 158 -13.48 -2.13 7.30
CA ALA A 158 -12.43 -1.95 8.32
C ALA A 158 -11.99 -3.27 8.99
N ARG A 159 -12.93 -4.17 9.27
CA ARG A 159 -12.63 -5.48 9.88
C ARG A 159 -11.78 -6.39 9.00
N ALA A 160 -11.96 -6.36 7.69
CA ALA A 160 -11.14 -7.14 6.76
C ALA A 160 -9.70 -6.58 6.70
N HIS A 161 -9.54 -5.25 6.63
CA HIS A 161 -8.22 -4.61 6.72
C HIS A 161 -7.52 -4.92 8.04
N GLY A 162 -8.21 -4.81 9.18
CA GLY A 162 -7.64 -5.13 10.48
C GLY A 162 -7.20 -6.60 10.61
N ARG A 163 -7.95 -7.53 9.99
CA ARG A 163 -7.57 -8.95 9.93
C ARG A 163 -6.37 -9.20 9.02
N MET A 164 -6.29 -8.56 7.86
CA MET A 164 -5.09 -8.62 7.01
C MET A 164 -3.87 -8.12 7.75
N GLY A 165 -4.00 -6.99 8.46
CA GLY A 165 -2.94 -6.44 9.29
C GLY A 165 -2.45 -7.45 10.34
N TYR A 166 -3.39 -8.12 11.01
CA TYR A 166 -3.08 -9.15 12.00
C TYR A 166 -2.36 -10.36 11.38
N VAL A 167 -2.83 -10.84 10.24
CA VAL A 167 -2.21 -11.97 9.51
C VAL A 167 -0.79 -11.61 9.10
N TYR A 168 -0.59 -10.46 8.45
CA TYR A 168 0.73 -10.00 8.03
C TYR A 168 1.69 -9.78 9.21
N SER A 169 1.20 -9.21 10.31
CA SER A 169 1.99 -9.05 11.53
C SER A 169 2.45 -10.40 12.09
N THR A 170 1.55 -11.40 12.09
CA THR A 170 1.86 -12.78 12.52
C THR A 170 2.90 -13.45 11.62
N GLN A 171 2.90 -13.12 10.32
CA GLN A 171 3.88 -13.60 9.34
C GLN A 171 5.19 -12.79 9.33
N GLY A 172 5.33 -11.76 10.18
CA GLY A 172 6.51 -10.86 10.20
C GLY A 172 6.56 -9.85 9.04
N GLN A 173 5.50 -9.76 8.23
CA GLN A 173 5.36 -8.82 7.12
C GLN A 173 4.88 -7.46 7.62
N TYR A 174 5.73 -6.80 8.40
CA TYR A 174 5.34 -5.60 9.15
C TYR A 174 5.00 -4.38 8.26
N ALA A 175 5.60 -4.26 7.07
CA ALA A 175 5.30 -3.15 6.17
C ALA A 175 3.87 -3.25 5.60
N GLU A 176 3.45 -4.44 5.21
CA GLU A 176 2.11 -4.79 4.75
C GLU A 176 1.11 -4.67 5.90
N ALA A 177 1.49 -5.18 7.09
CA ALA A 177 0.67 -5.05 8.28
C ALA A 177 0.37 -3.58 8.63
N LYS A 178 1.38 -2.71 8.55
CA LYS A 178 1.23 -1.27 8.77
C LYS A 178 0.23 -0.66 7.79
N LYS A 179 0.35 -0.98 6.48
CA LYS A 179 -0.59 -0.49 5.46
C LYS A 179 -2.03 -0.90 5.79
N SER A 180 -2.24 -2.17 6.11
CA SER A 180 -3.57 -2.70 6.45
C SER A 180 -4.14 -2.11 7.74
N PHE A 181 -3.35 -1.99 8.81
CA PHE A 181 -3.84 -1.36 10.04
C PHE A 181 -4.07 0.15 9.90
N THR A 182 -3.26 0.84 9.10
CA THR A 182 -3.48 2.26 8.78
C THR A 182 -4.85 2.45 8.12
N GLU A 183 -5.18 1.60 7.16
CA GLU A 183 -6.48 1.65 6.49
C GLU A 183 -7.64 1.27 7.42
N ALA A 184 -7.45 0.24 8.26
CA ALA A 184 -8.43 -0.13 9.28
C ALA A 184 -8.71 1.02 10.26
N THR A 185 -7.68 1.73 10.73
CA THR A 185 -7.82 2.91 11.60
C THR A 185 -8.42 4.12 10.86
N ARG A 186 -8.15 4.28 9.57
CA ARG A 186 -8.79 5.34 8.76
C ARG A 186 -10.30 5.13 8.67
N LEU A 187 -10.72 3.87 8.48
CA LEU A 187 -12.13 3.48 8.32
C LEU A 187 -12.88 3.39 9.65
N ASP A 188 -12.23 2.97 10.72
CA ASP A 188 -12.78 2.91 12.08
C ASP A 188 -11.79 3.54 13.10
N PRO A 189 -11.78 4.88 13.19
CA PRO A 189 -10.85 5.60 14.05
C PRO A 189 -11.08 5.38 15.55
N GLU A 190 -12.23 4.86 15.98
CA GLU A 190 -12.51 4.64 17.41
C GLU A 190 -12.06 3.25 17.87
N ASN A 191 -11.61 2.40 16.95
CA ASN A 191 -11.15 1.05 17.27
C ASN A 191 -9.76 1.06 17.93
N ALA A 192 -9.73 0.95 19.25
CA ALA A 192 -8.50 0.90 20.03
C ALA A 192 -7.56 -0.23 19.55
N SER A 193 -8.10 -1.41 19.24
CA SER A 193 -7.29 -2.55 18.79
C SER A 193 -6.56 -2.29 17.47
N TYR A 194 -7.14 -1.53 16.53
CA TYR A 194 -6.42 -1.17 15.29
C TYR A 194 -5.27 -0.21 15.57
N LYS A 195 -5.46 0.78 16.45
CA LYS A 195 -4.41 1.73 16.86
C LYS A 195 -3.28 1.04 17.61
N GLU A 196 -3.61 0.15 18.53
CA GLU A 196 -2.64 -0.63 19.30
C GLU A 196 -1.80 -1.52 18.38
N ASN A 197 -2.43 -2.26 17.48
CA ASN A 197 -1.71 -3.11 16.53
C ASN A 197 -0.88 -2.30 15.53
N LEU A 198 -1.38 -1.15 15.06
CA LEU A 198 -0.60 -0.23 14.21
C LEU A 198 0.66 0.22 14.94
N THR A 199 0.52 0.67 16.19
CA THR A 199 1.65 1.13 17.02
C THR A 199 2.65 0.00 17.25
N ALA A 200 2.18 -1.21 17.54
CA ALA A 200 3.04 -2.38 17.75
C ALA A 200 3.84 -2.71 16.48
N VAL A 201 3.19 -2.70 15.31
CA VAL A 201 3.86 -2.94 14.02
C VAL A 201 4.87 -1.84 13.68
N GLU A 202 4.57 -0.58 13.99
CA GLU A 202 5.51 0.53 13.79
C GLU A 202 6.76 0.43 14.66
N GLN A 203 6.63 -0.04 15.89
CA GLN A 203 7.77 -0.30 16.76
C GLN A 203 8.68 -1.40 16.20
N GLN A 204 8.11 -2.46 15.60
CA GLN A 204 8.87 -3.54 14.97
C GLN A 204 9.63 -3.08 13.71
N LEU A 205 9.09 -2.11 12.97
CA LEU A 205 9.77 -1.54 11.80
C LEU A 205 10.92 -0.59 12.15
N GLY A 206 11.00 -0.12 13.40
CA GLY A 206 11.93 0.89 13.84
C GLY A 206 11.70 2.27 13.18
N PRO A 207 12.50 3.29 13.52
CA PRO A 207 12.44 4.59 12.86
C PRO A 207 12.86 4.44 11.39
N GLN A 208 11.87 4.27 10.51
CA GLN A 208 12.08 4.43 9.07
C GLN A 208 12.52 5.88 8.84
N PRO A 209 13.65 6.15 8.17
CA PRO A 209 13.81 7.44 7.52
C PRO A 209 12.57 7.60 6.62
N GLN A 210 11.94 8.77 6.61
CA GLN A 210 10.81 9.04 5.71
C GLN A 210 11.32 8.91 4.26
N GLY A 211 11.34 7.68 3.75
CA GLY A 211 11.67 7.29 2.40
C GLY A 211 10.44 7.51 1.55
N GLY A 212 10.65 8.24 0.46
CA GLY A 212 9.63 8.88 -0.35
C GLY A 212 8.42 8.01 -0.68
N GLN A 213 7.25 8.65 -0.61
CA GLN A 213 6.24 8.40 -1.61
C GLN A 213 6.94 8.39 -2.98
N GLN A 214 6.93 7.25 -3.65
CA GLN A 214 7.22 7.16 -5.08
C GLN A 214 6.11 7.92 -5.81
N GLY A 215 6.23 9.25 -5.82
CA GLY A 215 5.69 10.07 -6.87
C GLY A 215 6.59 9.89 -8.08
N ALA A 216 5.97 9.74 -9.25
CA ALA A 216 6.62 9.66 -10.55
C ALA A 216 7.79 10.67 -10.68
N PRO A 217 8.84 10.35 -11.45
CA PRO A 217 9.93 11.29 -11.69
C PRO A 217 9.36 12.58 -12.30
N PRO A 218 9.76 13.78 -11.84
CA PRO A 218 9.35 15.01 -12.49
C PRO A 218 9.90 15.04 -13.92
N PRO A 219 9.17 15.62 -14.90
CA PRO A 219 9.68 15.76 -16.24
C PRO A 219 10.92 16.67 -16.19
N SER A 220 11.97 16.24 -16.86
CA SER A 220 13.19 17.00 -17.10
C SER A 220 12.86 18.35 -17.73
N SER A 221 13.13 19.44 -17.00
CA SER A 221 13.07 20.80 -17.54
C SER A 221 14.40 21.16 -18.21
N SER A 222 14.39 21.18 -19.55
CA SER A 222 15.37 21.88 -20.36
C SER A 222 14.85 23.28 -20.69
N SER A 223 15.24 24.29 -19.91
CA SER A 223 15.20 25.74 -20.21
C SER A 223 15.51 26.47 -18.89
N GLY A 224 16.50 27.34 -18.72
CA GLY A 224 17.01 28.39 -19.60
C GLY A 224 16.76 29.74 -18.92
N SER A 225 17.84 30.49 -18.61
CA SER A 225 17.90 31.83 -17.98
C SER A 225 17.57 31.87 -16.48
N GLY A 226 18.18 32.68 -15.60
CA GLY A 226 19.10 33.80 -15.73
C GLY A 226 18.85 34.75 -14.55
N GLY A 227 19.90 35.16 -13.84
CA GLY A 227 19.87 36.12 -12.70
C GLY A 227 19.59 35.44 -11.35
N GLY A 228 20.32 35.65 -10.26
CA GLY A 228 21.19 36.74 -9.84
C GLY A 228 20.79 37.07 -8.39
N GLY A 229 21.61 36.71 -7.39
CA GLY A 229 21.36 37.13 -6.00
C GLY A 229 21.96 36.24 -4.90
N GLY A 230 23.18 36.59 -4.47
CA GLY A 230 23.60 36.56 -3.06
C GLY A 230 23.71 35.21 -2.33
N GLY A 231 24.69 34.37 -2.70
CA GLY A 231 25.17 33.28 -1.83
C GLY A 231 26.38 33.73 -1.00
N MET A 232 26.31 33.62 0.32
CA MET A 232 27.47 33.76 1.22
C MET A 232 28.49 32.62 0.96
N PRO A 233 29.81 32.88 0.87
CA PRO A 233 30.80 31.83 0.69
C PRO A 233 31.12 31.15 2.04
N GLY A 234 30.91 29.83 2.16
CA GLY A 234 31.44 29.03 3.28
C GLY A 234 30.58 27.88 3.79
N LEU A 235 29.30 27.77 3.41
CA LEU A 235 28.43 26.66 3.80
C LEU A 235 28.01 25.87 2.56
N GLY A 236 28.60 24.69 2.39
CA GLY A 236 28.32 23.80 1.27
C GLY A 236 26.83 23.52 1.12
N GLY A 237 26.26 23.96 -0.01
CA GLY A 237 25.09 23.37 -0.67
C GLY A 237 23.78 23.20 0.11
N MET A 238 23.64 23.76 1.31
CA MET A 238 22.44 23.56 2.13
C MET A 238 21.36 24.57 1.74
N ASN A 239 20.36 24.10 0.99
CA ASN A 239 19.28 24.93 0.49
C ASN A 239 18.29 25.25 1.63
N ILE A 240 18.26 26.50 2.11
CA ILE A 240 17.36 27.00 3.18
C ILE A 240 15.88 26.67 2.87
N GLY A 241 15.52 26.56 1.59
CA GLY A 241 14.19 26.13 1.17
C GLY A 241 13.77 24.75 1.71
N SER A 242 14.68 23.78 1.80
CA SER A 242 14.40 22.44 2.32
C SER A 242 14.28 22.35 3.84
N ILE A 243 14.81 23.35 4.56
CA ILE A 243 14.72 23.44 6.03
C ILE A 243 13.39 24.10 6.42
N ILE A 244 12.96 25.12 5.67
CA ILE A 244 11.69 25.82 5.89
C ILE A 244 10.49 24.95 5.49
N SER A 245 10.61 24.14 4.43
CA SER A 245 9.54 23.24 4.00
C SER A 245 9.41 21.98 4.86
N ASN A 246 10.28 21.77 5.86
CA ASN A 246 10.27 20.59 6.71
C ASN A 246 9.24 20.76 7.84
N PRO A 247 8.13 19.98 7.87
CA PRO A 247 7.08 20.13 8.88
C PRO A 247 7.57 19.85 10.32
N ARG A 248 8.61 19.01 10.48
CA ARG A 248 9.24 18.74 11.78
C ARG A 248 10.02 19.95 12.26
N PHE A 249 10.71 20.62 11.35
CA PHE A 249 11.48 21.83 11.66
C PHE A 249 10.55 23.02 11.90
N MET A 250 9.45 23.14 11.15
CA MET A 250 8.41 24.17 11.37
C MET A 250 7.74 24.02 12.74
N ASN A 251 7.39 22.79 13.14
CA ASN A 251 6.84 22.53 14.47
C ASN A 251 7.88 22.80 15.57
N MET A 252 9.11 22.32 15.41
CA MET A 252 10.20 22.58 16.36
C MET A 252 10.51 24.08 16.48
N ALA A 253 10.55 24.81 15.37
CA ALA A 253 10.72 26.26 15.32
C ALA A 253 9.54 27.00 15.95
N SER A 254 8.30 26.52 15.77
CA SER A 254 7.12 27.08 16.44
C SER A 254 7.17 26.88 17.96
N THR A 255 7.63 25.71 18.42
CA THR A 255 7.82 25.42 19.84
C THR A 255 8.92 26.28 20.44
N LEU A 256 10.05 26.44 19.73
CA LEU A 256 11.13 27.34 20.13
C LEU A 256 10.67 28.81 20.17
N MET A 257 9.94 29.28 19.16
CA MET A 257 9.40 30.66 19.15
C MET A 257 8.37 30.92 20.24
N SER A 258 7.66 29.88 20.70
CA SER A 258 6.72 29.97 21.81
C SER A 258 7.39 29.97 23.19
N GLN A 259 8.70 29.71 23.26
CA GLN A 259 9.42 29.76 24.54
C GLN A 259 9.79 31.21 24.92
N PRO A 260 9.49 31.65 26.15
CA PRO A 260 9.80 33.00 26.63
C PRO A 260 11.30 33.35 26.52
N GLY A 261 12.18 32.37 26.72
CA GLY A 261 13.64 32.55 26.60
C GLY A 261 14.11 32.81 25.18
N PHE A 262 13.41 32.29 24.16
CA PHE A 262 13.77 32.52 22.76
C PHE A 262 13.40 33.92 22.29
N GLN A 263 12.30 34.50 22.77
CA GLN A 263 11.96 35.90 22.48
C GLN A 263 12.97 36.88 23.07
N GLN A 264 13.52 36.59 24.26
CA GLN A 264 14.60 37.37 24.86
C GLN A 264 15.92 37.22 24.09
N LEU A 265 16.23 36.01 23.62
CA LEU A 265 17.37 35.74 22.75
C LEU A 265 17.27 36.48 21.41
N ALA A 266 16.10 36.42 20.76
CA ALA A 266 15.83 37.13 19.51
C ALA A 266 15.94 38.66 19.69
N GLY A 267 15.43 39.18 20.81
CA GLY A 267 15.60 40.59 21.19
C GLY A 267 17.07 40.99 21.39
N GLY A 268 17.84 40.20 22.13
CA GLY A 268 19.27 40.44 22.36
C GLY A 268 20.12 40.28 21.10
N MET A 269 19.75 39.35 20.21
CA MET A 269 20.43 39.13 18.93
C MET A 269 20.13 40.26 17.93
N MET A 270 18.89 40.77 17.91
CA MET A 270 18.50 41.93 17.10
C MET A 270 19.19 43.21 17.59
N GLN A 271 19.35 43.36 18.91
CA GLN A 271 20.08 44.48 19.52
C GLN A 271 21.60 44.40 19.26
N ASN A 272 22.18 43.21 19.18
CA ASN A 272 23.57 43.00 18.77
C ASN A 272 23.78 43.18 17.26
N MET A 273 22.82 42.80 16.41
CA MET A 273 22.88 43.05 14.95
C MET A 273 22.78 44.54 14.61
N ALA A 274 21.97 45.31 15.33
CA ALA A 274 21.90 46.76 15.21
C ALA A 274 23.19 47.45 15.72
N GLY A 275 23.99 46.75 16.53
CA GLY A 275 25.21 47.25 17.18
C GLY A 275 26.53 46.90 16.47
N GLY A 276 26.50 46.52 15.20
CA GLY A 276 27.59 46.67 14.23
C GLY A 276 28.95 45.99 14.45
N ASN A 277 29.35 45.52 15.64
CA ASN A 277 30.69 44.93 15.81
C ASN A 277 30.90 44.18 17.14
N ARG A 278 30.38 42.95 17.29
CA ARG A 278 30.88 42.02 18.31
C ARG A 278 31.05 40.64 17.72
N GLY A 279 32.31 40.21 17.63
CA GLY A 279 32.68 38.86 17.24
C GLY A 279 32.20 37.80 18.25
N PRO A 280 32.50 36.52 18.00
CA PRO A 280 32.03 35.38 18.80
C PRO A 280 32.28 35.48 20.32
N GLU A 281 33.20 36.33 20.77
CA GLU A 281 33.46 36.62 22.19
C GLU A 281 32.30 37.34 22.91
N GLY A 282 31.46 38.09 22.19
CA GLY A 282 30.30 38.79 22.77
C GLY A 282 29.13 37.87 23.11
N MET A 283 29.10 36.65 22.58
CA MET A 283 28.03 35.66 22.77
C MET A 283 28.27 34.71 23.94
N MET A 284 29.53 34.49 24.35
CA MET A 284 29.88 33.53 25.40
C MET A 284 29.14 33.74 26.74
N PRO A 285 28.97 34.97 27.25
CA PRO A 285 28.23 35.18 28.49
C PRO A 285 26.76 34.76 28.38
N GLN A 286 26.12 35.00 27.23
CA GLN A 286 24.71 34.64 27.03
C GLN A 286 24.55 33.13 26.80
N VAL A 287 25.48 32.49 26.10
CA VAL A 287 25.49 31.03 25.93
C VAL A 287 25.66 30.33 27.27
N MET A 288 26.53 30.85 28.14
CA MET A 288 26.75 30.29 29.47
C MET A 288 25.53 30.47 30.39
N GLN A 289 24.86 31.62 30.32
CA GLN A 289 23.63 31.89 31.07
C GLN A 289 22.48 30.99 30.60
N MET A 290 22.35 30.77 29.29
CA MET A 290 21.36 29.86 28.70
C MET A 290 21.61 28.40 29.11
N ALA A 291 22.87 27.95 29.12
CA ALA A 291 23.21 26.62 29.58
C ALA A 291 22.80 26.41 31.05
N GLN A 292 22.97 27.43 31.89
CA GLN A 292 22.61 27.40 33.30
C GLN A 292 21.09 27.39 33.52
N GLU A 293 20.34 28.15 32.72
CA GLU A 293 18.86 28.18 32.79
C GLU A 293 18.24 26.89 32.25
N MET A 294 18.83 26.32 31.19
CA MET A 294 18.42 25.03 30.62
C MET A 294 18.67 23.87 31.60
N GLN A 295 19.77 23.93 32.36
CA GLN A 295 20.06 22.95 33.41
C GLN A 295 19.05 22.99 34.57
N GLN A 296 18.54 24.17 34.92
CA GLN A 296 17.57 24.33 36.01
C GLN A 296 16.15 23.93 35.59
N ASN A 297 15.73 24.33 34.39
CA ASN A 297 14.35 24.14 33.94
C ASN A 297 14.12 22.82 33.20
N ASN A 298 15.18 22.18 32.65
CA ASN A 298 15.02 20.95 31.87
C ASN A 298 16.25 20.01 31.95
N PRO A 299 16.45 19.34 33.10
CA PRO A 299 17.66 18.54 33.35
C PRO A 299 17.80 17.32 32.43
N GLU A 300 16.69 16.74 31.95
CA GLU A 300 16.70 15.62 31.00
C GLU A 300 17.18 16.03 29.61
N LEU A 301 16.81 17.22 29.15
CA LEU A 301 17.28 17.78 27.89
C LEU A 301 18.80 18.02 27.96
N PHE A 302 19.28 18.56 29.07
CA PHE A 302 20.70 18.81 29.30
C PHE A 302 21.52 17.51 29.33
N GLN A 303 21.04 16.46 29.99
CA GLN A 303 21.69 15.14 29.97
C GLN A 303 21.73 14.53 28.58
N ASN A 304 20.64 14.62 27.81
CA ASN A 304 20.62 14.14 26.43
C ASN A 304 21.62 14.91 25.55
N LEU A 305 21.69 16.24 25.69
CA LEU A 305 22.65 17.06 24.96
C LEU A 305 24.10 16.69 25.33
N GLN A 306 24.36 16.44 26.61
CA GLN A 306 25.67 16.06 27.11
C GLN A 306 26.11 14.69 26.60
N GLN A 307 25.20 13.71 26.59
CA GLN A 307 25.45 12.39 26.01
C GLN A 307 25.70 12.47 24.50
N GLN A 308 24.93 13.30 23.79
CA GLN A 308 25.10 13.48 22.35
C GLN A 308 26.43 14.19 22.01
N ALA A 309 26.84 15.19 22.80
CA ALA A 309 28.13 15.84 22.66
C ALA A 309 29.32 14.90 22.95
N GLN A 310 29.19 14.02 23.94
CA GLN A 310 30.20 12.99 24.21
C GLN A 310 30.27 11.93 23.10
N GLY A 311 29.14 11.55 22.51
CA GLY A 311 29.08 10.68 21.34
C GLY A 311 29.78 11.27 20.12
N LEU A 312 29.62 12.58 19.88
CA LEU A 312 30.30 13.29 18.81
C LEU A 312 31.82 13.40 19.05
N GLN A 313 32.28 13.56 20.29
CA GLN A 313 33.71 13.54 20.62
C GLN A 313 34.33 12.15 20.46
N GLN A 314 33.60 11.08 20.75
CA GLN A 314 34.06 9.71 20.50
C GLN A 314 34.10 9.36 19.01
N GLN A 315 33.13 9.83 18.22
CA GLN A 315 33.16 9.69 16.76
C GLN A 315 34.35 10.44 16.12
N ASN A 316 34.71 11.61 16.65
CA ASN A 316 35.84 12.38 16.12
C ASN A 316 37.23 11.84 16.56
N GLN A 317 37.30 11.00 17.61
CA GLN A 317 38.53 10.29 17.99
C GLN A 317 38.70 8.96 17.24
N GLN A 318 37.63 8.40 16.67
CA GLN A 318 37.69 7.14 15.92
C GLN A 318 37.95 7.31 14.41
N ASN A 319 38.07 8.54 13.91
CA ASN A 319 38.36 8.77 12.50
C ASN A 319 39.41 9.89 12.27
N PRO A 320 40.72 9.59 12.39
CA PRO A 320 41.78 10.60 12.19
C PRO A 320 42.11 10.85 10.71
N SER A 321 41.16 10.65 9.79
CA SER A 321 41.42 10.77 8.35
C SER A 321 40.53 11.83 7.72
N GLN A 322 41.03 13.06 7.66
CA GLN A 322 41.14 13.74 6.37
C GLN A 322 42.16 14.90 6.42
N PRO A 323 43.10 15.01 5.46
CA PRO A 323 44.02 16.13 5.33
C PRO A 323 43.32 17.40 4.82
N GLN A 324 44.05 18.51 4.98
CA GLN A 324 43.75 19.91 4.62
C GLN A 324 43.00 20.14 3.31
#